data_AF-A0A8J8EB00-F1
#
_entry.id   AF-A0A8J8EB00-F1
#
_cell.length_a   1.000
_cell.length_b   1.000
_cell.length_c   1.000
_cell.angle_alpha   90.00
_cell.angle_beta   90.00
_cell.angle_gamma   90.00
#
_symmetry.space_group_name_H-M   'P 1'
#
loop_
_entity.id
_entity.type
_entity.pdbx_description
1 polymer ?
#
loop_
_entity_poly.entity_id
_entity_poly.type
_entity_poly.pdbx_seq_one_letter_code
_entity_poly.pdbx_strand_id
1 'polypeptide(L)'
;MLDQFKLLPSVAYLRVERQAFIGYSMPLAGWIGEYLINYQKLPRPNFLGRAMRKLGFSFAGEERDGRSITQFFVKGSVSISASWDVERESLFLQIIPLRSRLSRGLTVRTENIEFYDQFVVSIEPAERLPPGVRGIGIKALILEDFYPIETPYWGMLHEDWESELNLLVMRDEVYDSLKREEYRCPVCFSPLAEENGVLKCTRCGFVYAPESDFERVVEQFSVEEFAF
;
A
#
# COMPACT_ATOMS: atom_id res chain seq x y z
N MET A 1 15.67 15.70 15.83
CA MET A 1 14.43 15.24 15.18
C MET A 1 14.82 14.00 14.41
N LEU A 2 14.31 12.83 14.80
CA LEU A 2 14.60 11.58 14.09
C LEU A 2 13.82 11.63 12.78
N ASP A 3 14.53 11.58 11.66
CA ASP A 3 13.93 11.47 10.33
C ASP A 3 12.96 10.29 10.33
N GLN A 4 11.67 10.55 10.09
CA GLN A 4 10.64 9.52 10.00
C GLN A 4 10.95 8.61 8.82
N PHE A 5 11.18 7.33 9.10
CA PHE A 5 11.45 6.33 8.08
C PHE A 5 10.13 5.93 7.41
N LYS A 6 10.06 6.05 6.08
CA LYS A 6 8.86 5.82 5.27
C LYS A 6 9.09 4.71 4.26
N LEU A 7 8.10 3.82 4.10
CA LEU A 7 8.17 2.60 3.30
C LEU A 7 7.18 2.69 2.16
N LEU A 8 7.71 2.56 0.94
CA LEU A 8 6.91 2.78 -0.24
C LEU A 8 6.09 1.56 -0.68
N PRO A 9 4.84 1.81 -1.09
CA PRO A 9 4.08 0.91 -1.93
C PRO A 9 4.28 1.21 -3.43
N SER A 10 4.94 0.32 -4.16
CA SER A 10 5.19 0.42 -5.61
C SER A 10 4.56 -0.69 -6.46
N VAL A 11 4.07 -0.35 -7.65
CA VAL A 11 3.49 -1.30 -8.61
C VAL A 11 4.53 -2.29 -9.12
N ALA A 12 4.25 -3.58 -8.96
CA ALA A 12 4.93 -4.60 -9.74
C ALA A 12 4.29 -4.70 -11.13
N TYR A 13 5.17 -4.67 -12.12
CA TYR A 13 4.89 -5.00 -13.51
C TYR A 13 4.38 -6.44 -13.60
N LEU A 14 3.06 -6.62 -13.51
CA LEU A 14 2.43 -7.85 -13.91
C LEU A 14 2.08 -7.71 -15.39
N ARG A 15 2.57 -8.62 -16.22
CA ARG A 15 1.79 -9.08 -17.37
C ARG A 15 0.40 -9.38 -16.81
N VAL A 16 -0.54 -8.47 -17.08
CA VAL A 16 -1.84 -8.34 -16.42
C VAL A 16 -2.68 -9.58 -16.71
N GLU A 17 -2.44 -10.66 -15.98
CA GLU A 17 -3.44 -11.69 -15.79
C GLU A 17 -4.29 -11.32 -14.57
N ARG A 18 -5.21 -10.37 -14.80
CA ARG A 18 -6.53 -10.30 -14.12
C ARG A 18 -6.59 -9.98 -12.62
N GLN A 19 -5.55 -9.46 -11.97
CA GLN A 19 -5.62 -9.07 -10.55
C GLN A 19 -6.03 -7.60 -10.37
N ALA A 20 -7.34 -7.36 -10.22
CA ALA A 20 -7.95 -6.03 -10.23
C ALA A 20 -7.76 -5.17 -8.95
N PHE A 21 -6.86 -5.57 -8.04
CA PHE A 21 -6.80 -5.01 -6.67
C PHE A 21 -5.39 -4.67 -6.17
N ILE A 22 -4.38 -4.71 -7.04
CA ILE A 22 -3.00 -4.32 -6.70
C ILE A 22 -3.00 -2.89 -6.16
N GLY A 23 -3.77 -1.98 -6.77
CA GLY A 23 -3.85 -0.58 -6.37
C GLY A 23 -4.36 -0.30 -4.96
N TYR A 24 -5.05 -1.24 -4.32
CA TYR A 24 -5.40 -1.13 -2.89
C TYR A 24 -4.40 -1.88 -2.00
N SER A 25 -3.93 -3.04 -2.46
CA SER A 25 -3.00 -3.89 -1.70
C SER A 25 -1.67 -3.20 -1.47
N MET A 26 -1.20 -2.49 -2.49
CA MET A 26 0.05 -1.74 -2.44
C MET A 26 0.02 -0.68 -1.33
N PRO A 27 -0.82 0.38 -1.37
CA PRO A 27 -0.80 1.43 -0.36
C PRO A 27 -0.97 0.90 1.07
N LEU A 28 -1.81 -0.13 1.23
CA LEU A 28 -2.01 -0.77 2.53
C LEU A 28 -0.74 -1.45 3.05
N ALA A 29 -0.01 -2.19 2.22
CA ALA A 29 1.25 -2.81 2.62
C ALA A 29 2.31 -1.76 3.01
N GLY A 30 2.41 -0.67 2.23
CA GLY A 30 3.33 0.44 2.54
C GLY A 30 3.02 1.08 3.90
N TRP A 31 1.77 1.51 4.09
CA TRP A 31 1.33 2.13 5.35
C TRP A 31 1.48 1.22 6.58
N ILE A 32 1.25 -0.09 6.43
CA ILE A 32 1.46 -1.05 7.52
C ILE A 32 2.95 -1.16 7.86
N GLY A 33 3.81 -1.26 6.84
CA GLY A 33 5.26 -1.27 7.03
C GLY A 33 5.77 0.00 7.71
N GLU A 34 5.33 1.18 7.27
CA GLU A 34 5.67 2.46 7.89
C GLU A 34 5.28 2.51 9.36
N TYR A 35 4.10 2.00 9.67
CA TYR A 35 3.63 1.93 11.04
C TYR A 35 4.55 1.03 11.89
N LEU A 36 4.97 -0.11 11.34
CA LEU A 36 5.90 -1.02 12.03
C LEU A 36 7.24 -0.35 12.32
N ILE A 37 7.85 0.35 11.36
CA ILE A 37 9.14 1.02 11.60
C ILE A 37 9.01 2.13 12.64
N ASN A 38 7.99 2.97 12.52
CA ASN A 38 7.86 4.17 13.37
C ASN A 38 7.33 3.85 14.78
N TYR A 39 6.51 2.82 14.93
CA TYR A 39 5.84 2.51 16.20
C TYR A 39 6.21 1.16 16.81
N GLN A 40 7.05 0.38 16.12
CA GLN A 40 7.60 -0.89 16.60
C GLN A 40 6.54 -1.90 17.07
N LYS A 41 5.38 -1.92 16.40
CA LYS A 41 4.25 -2.81 16.69
C LYS A 41 3.26 -2.85 15.54
N LEU A 42 2.37 -3.83 15.54
CA LEU A 42 1.30 -3.90 14.55
C LEU A 42 0.32 -2.70 14.60
N PRO A 43 -0.19 -2.27 13.44
CA PRO A 43 -1.23 -1.25 13.37
C PRO A 43 -2.49 -1.66 14.12
N ARG A 44 -3.06 -0.73 14.90
CA ARG A 44 -4.34 -0.93 15.60
C ARG A 44 -5.54 -0.75 14.66
N PRO A 45 -6.74 -1.27 15.00
CA PRO A 45 -7.95 -1.09 14.20
C PRO A 45 -8.25 0.35 13.77
N ASN A 46 -8.04 1.33 14.65
CA ASN A 46 -8.25 2.74 14.32
C ASN A 46 -7.34 3.25 13.19
N PHE A 47 -6.14 2.71 13.05
CA PHE A 47 -5.23 3.06 11.95
C PHE A 47 -5.81 2.61 10.61
N LEU A 48 -6.24 1.34 10.52
CA LEU A 48 -6.85 0.83 9.29
C LEU A 48 -8.17 1.54 8.99
N GLY A 49 -8.98 1.87 9.99
CA GLY A 49 -10.18 2.68 9.78
C GLY A 49 -9.90 4.06 9.16
N ARG A 50 -8.72 4.66 9.35
CA ARG A 50 -8.28 5.88 8.65
C ARG A 50 -7.77 5.57 7.25
N ALA A 51 -6.89 4.58 7.11
CA ALA A 51 -6.36 4.15 5.81
C ALA A 51 -7.47 3.79 4.82
N MET A 52 -8.50 3.05 5.26
CA MET A 52 -9.65 2.67 4.45
C MET A 52 -10.47 3.87 4.01
N ARG A 53 -10.69 4.85 4.90
CA ARG A 53 -11.37 6.10 4.54
C ARG A 53 -10.59 6.90 3.50
N LYS A 54 -9.26 6.99 3.62
CA LYS A 54 -8.38 7.64 2.61
C LYS A 54 -8.50 6.95 1.25
N LEU A 55 -8.62 5.62 1.22
CA LEU A 55 -8.88 4.86 0.00
C LEU A 55 -10.35 4.93 -0.48
N GLY A 56 -11.22 5.66 0.21
CA GLY A 56 -12.64 5.83 -0.11
C GLY A 56 -13.51 4.62 0.20
N PHE A 57 -13.08 3.74 1.10
CA PHE A 57 -13.88 2.64 1.63
C PHE A 57 -14.70 3.09 2.84
N SER A 58 -15.91 2.56 2.93
CA SER A 58 -16.82 2.73 4.05
C SER A 58 -16.72 1.55 5.00
N PHE A 59 -16.77 1.81 6.31
CA PHE A 59 -16.87 0.74 7.30
C PHE A 59 -18.23 0.04 7.20
N ALA A 60 -18.23 -1.29 7.18
CA ALA A 60 -19.40 -2.13 7.00
C ALA A 60 -19.75 -2.97 8.25
N GLY A 61 -18.77 -3.23 9.12
CA GLY A 61 -19.00 -3.99 10.35
C GLY A 61 -17.71 -4.44 11.04
N GLU A 62 -17.85 -4.96 12.25
CA GLU A 62 -16.76 -5.52 13.03
C GLU A 62 -17.26 -6.78 13.75
N GLU A 63 -16.44 -7.82 13.72
CA GLU A 63 -16.61 -9.04 14.49
C GLU A 63 -15.45 -9.14 15.48
N ARG A 64 -15.77 -9.55 16.71
CA ARG A 64 -14.78 -9.84 17.75
C ARG A 64 -15.00 -11.25 18.22
N ASP A 65 -13.99 -12.08 18.00
CA ASP A 65 -13.81 -13.35 18.69
C ASP A 65 -12.73 -13.13 19.76
N GLY A 66 -12.76 -13.87 20.87
CA GLY A 66 -11.92 -13.59 22.05
C GLY A 66 -10.41 -13.48 21.77
N ARG A 67 -9.95 -13.93 20.60
CA ARG A 67 -8.56 -13.91 20.14
C ARG A 67 -8.32 -13.11 18.86
N SER A 68 -9.38 -12.66 18.19
CA SER A 68 -9.26 -11.96 16.91
C SER A 68 -10.29 -10.87 16.75
N ILE A 69 -9.86 -9.75 16.15
CA ILE A 69 -10.75 -8.69 15.73
C ILE A 69 -10.78 -8.73 14.20
N THR A 70 -11.96 -8.65 13.59
CA THR A 70 -12.10 -8.55 12.14
C THR A 70 -12.99 -7.36 11.80
N GLN A 71 -12.48 -6.43 10.99
CA GLN A 71 -13.23 -5.29 10.47
C GLN A 71 -13.50 -5.46 8.98
N PHE A 72 -14.68 -5.01 8.54
CA PHE A 72 -15.11 -5.11 7.15
C PHE A 72 -15.31 -3.72 6.56
N PHE A 73 -14.83 -3.54 5.33
CA PHE A 73 -14.87 -2.28 4.59
C PHE A 73 -15.35 -2.52 3.16
N VAL A 74 -16.11 -1.57 2.59
CA VAL A 74 -16.69 -1.70 1.24
C VAL A 74 -16.51 -0.43 0.42
N LYS A 75 -16.22 -0.59 -0.87
CA LYS A 75 -16.20 0.47 -1.87
C LYS A 75 -16.71 -0.06 -3.20
N GLY A 76 -17.94 0.32 -3.56
CA GLY A 76 -18.57 -0.13 -4.82
C GLY A 76 -18.64 -1.67 -4.91
N SER A 77 -17.87 -2.27 -5.83
CA SER A 77 -17.82 -3.72 -6.02
C SER A 77 -16.60 -4.40 -5.36
N VAL A 78 -15.95 -3.74 -4.41
CA VAL A 78 -14.76 -4.23 -3.71
C VAL A 78 -15.05 -4.25 -2.21
N SER A 79 -14.62 -5.32 -1.54
CA SER A 79 -14.64 -5.46 -0.09
C SER A 79 -13.23 -5.72 0.42
N ILE A 80 -12.93 -5.21 1.61
CA ILE A 80 -11.71 -5.48 2.35
C ILE A 80 -12.11 -5.97 3.73
N SER A 81 -11.66 -7.16 4.11
CA SER A 81 -11.66 -7.59 5.52
C SER A 81 -10.27 -7.38 6.09
N ALA A 82 -10.17 -6.82 7.29
CA ALA A 82 -8.93 -6.69 8.04
C ALA A 82 -9.05 -7.50 9.33
N SER A 83 -8.22 -8.52 9.52
CA SER A 83 -8.27 -9.43 10.65
C SER A 83 -6.97 -9.36 11.44
N TRP A 84 -7.08 -9.13 12.74
CA TRP A 84 -5.97 -9.13 13.70
C TRP A 84 -6.03 -10.43 14.49
N ASP A 85 -4.95 -11.20 14.45
CA ASP A 85 -4.72 -12.30 15.39
C ASP A 85 -3.80 -11.77 16.50
N VAL A 86 -4.37 -11.66 17.70
CA VAL A 86 -3.69 -11.09 18.87
C VAL A 86 -2.67 -12.08 19.44
N GLU A 87 -2.88 -13.38 19.29
CA GLU A 87 -1.95 -14.41 19.82
C GLU A 87 -0.70 -14.52 18.93
N ARG A 88 -0.86 -14.37 17.62
CA ARG A 88 0.23 -14.56 16.65
C ARG A 88 0.91 -13.27 16.19
N GLU A 89 0.54 -12.13 16.78
CA GLU A 89 0.95 -10.80 16.31
C GLU A 89 0.90 -10.70 14.78
N SER A 90 -0.27 -11.00 14.21
CA SER A 90 -0.46 -10.94 12.77
C SER A 90 -1.70 -10.14 12.36
N LEU A 91 -1.60 -9.55 11.18
CA LEU A 91 -2.61 -8.73 10.53
C LEU A 91 -2.78 -9.20 9.08
N PHE A 92 -4.01 -9.54 8.71
CA PHE A 92 -4.37 -9.97 7.36
C PHE A 92 -5.43 -9.06 6.77
N LEU A 93 -5.17 -8.48 5.60
CA LEU A 93 -6.15 -7.72 4.84
C LEU A 93 -6.51 -8.48 3.57
N GLN A 94 -7.72 -9.01 3.48
CA GLN A 94 -8.20 -9.69 2.27
C GLN A 94 -9.02 -8.72 1.43
N ILE A 95 -8.55 -8.45 0.21
CA ILE A 95 -9.17 -7.54 -0.74
C ILE A 95 -9.84 -8.38 -1.81
N ILE A 96 -11.18 -8.36 -1.83
CA ILE A 96 -11.99 -9.27 -2.63
C ILE A 96 -12.99 -8.51 -3.53
N PRO A 97 -13.21 -8.98 -4.76
CA PRO A 97 -14.31 -8.49 -5.58
C PRO A 97 -15.66 -9.02 -5.05
N LEU A 98 -16.62 -8.13 -4.82
CA LEU A 98 -17.99 -8.52 -4.44
C LEU A 98 -18.81 -9.10 -5.61
N ARG A 99 -18.44 -8.76 -6.85
CA ARG A 99 -19.18 -9.14 -8.08
C ARG A 99 -18.35 -9.99 -9.06
N SER A 100 -17.24 -10.57 -8.60
CA SER A 100 -16.36 -11.41 -9.43
C SER A 100 -15.89 -12.64 -8.66
N ARG A 101 -15.05 -13.47 -9.28
CA ARG A 101 -14.48 -14.65 -8.62
C ARG A 101 -13.53 -14.23 -7.50
N LEU A 102 -13.66 -14.85 -6.32
CA LEU A 102 -12.78 -14.66 -5.17
C LEU A 102 -11.31 -14.93 -5.51
N SER A 103 -11.06 -15.81 -6.48
CA SER A 103 -9.74 -16.11 -7.06
C SER A 103 -8.95 -14.88 -7.55
N ARG A 104 -9.62 -13.74 -7.75
CA ARG A 104 -8.99 -12.48 -8.17
C ARG A 104 -8.59 -11.58 -7.00
N GLY A 105 -8.87 -11.99 -5.77
CA GLY A 105 -8.52 -11.25 -4.57
C GLY A 105 -7.03 -11.28 -4.27
N LEU A 106 -6.62 -10.34 -3.42
CA LEU A 106 -5.27 -10.23 -2.89
C LEU A 106 -5.33 -10.16 -1.37
N THR A 107 -4.27 -10.63 -0.72
CA THR A 107 -4.09 -10.56 0.72
C THR A 107 -2.86 -9.72 1.00
N VAL A 108 -2.98 -8.68 1.82
CA VAL A 108 -1.83 -8.06 2.48
C VAL A 108 -1.66 -8.76 3.81
N ARG A 109 -0.53 -9.45 3.98
CA ARG A 109 -0.22 -10.18 5.21
C ARG A 109 0.89 -9.45 5.94
N THR A 110 0.75 -9.35 7.25
CA THR A 110 1.77 -8.83 8.13
C THR A 110 1.89 -9.77 9.32
N GLU A 111 3.08 -10.30 9.55
CA GLU A 111 3.32 -11.25 10.64
C GLU A 111 4.70 -11.09 11.23
N ASN A 112 4.82 -11.40 12.53
CA ASN A 112 6.11 -11.65 13.15
C ASN A 112 6.51 -13.12 12.91
N ILE A 113 7.68 -13.34 12.32
CA ILE A 113 8.30 -14.66 12.20
C ILE A 113 9.33 -14.80 13.32
N GLU A 114 8.87 -15.30 14.46
CA GLU A 114 9.67 -15.42 15.70
C GLU A 114 11.02 -16.12 15.49
N PHE A 115 11.07 -17.13 14.61
CA PHE A 115 12.30 -17.89 14.34
C PHE A 115 13.42 -17.03 13.72
N TYR A 116 13.06 -16.03 12.93
CA TYR A 116 14.02 -15.12 12.29
C TYR A 116 14.08 -13.76 12.97
N ASP A 117 13.27 -13.53 14.01
CA ASP A 117 13.06 -12.22 14.64
C ASP A 117 12.72 -11.12 13.62
N GLN A 118 11.83 -11.47 12.68
CA GLN A 118 11.52 -10.62 11.54
C GLN A 118 10.04 -10.29 11.45
N PHE A 119 9.72 -9.03 11.20
CA PHE A 119 8.38 -8.65 10.72
C PHE A 119 8.36 -8.69 9.19
N VAL A 120 7.39 -9.43 8.65
CA VAL A 120 7.22 -9.57 7.20
C VAL A 120 5.90 -8.93 6.79
N VAL A 121 5.93 -8.00 5.83
CA VAL A 121 4.74 -7.49 5.13
C VAL A 121 4.76 -7.97 3.68
N SER A 122 3.83 -8.85 3.31
CA SER A 122 3.74 -9.42 1.96
C SER A 122 2.40 -9.10 1.29
N ILE A 123 2.40 -9.10 -0.04
CA ILE A 123 1.18 -9.10 -0.84
C ILE A 123 1.11 -10.45 -1.55
N GLU A 124 0.03 -11.17 -1.32
CA GLU A 124 -0.16 -12.54 -1.76
C GLU A 124 -1.48 -12.69 -2.53
N PRO A 125 -1.53 -13.53 -3.57
CA PRO A 125 -2.81 -13.86 -4.22
C PRO A 125 -3.71 -14.67 -3.28
N ALA A 126 -5.02 -14.44 -3.34
CA ALA A 126 -5.98 -15.20 -2.53
C ALA A 126 -6.09 -16.69 -2.93
N GLU A 127 -5.61 -17.05 -4.12
CA GLU A 127 -5.54 -18.44 -4.61
C GLU A 127 -4.12 -18.79 -5.09
N ARG A 128 -3.85 -20.10 -5.21
CA ARG A 128 -2.61 -20.61 -5.80
C ARG A 128 -2.41 -20.05 -7.21
N LEU A 129 -1.18 -19.60 -7.48
CA LEU A 129 -0.77 -19.14 -8.79
C LEU A 129 -0.79 -20.30 -9.81
N PRO A 130 -0.99 -20.00 -11.11
CA PRO A 130 -0.91 -21.01 -12.17
C PRO A 130 0.42 -21.76 -12.16
N PRO A 131 0.46 -23.03 -12.63
CA PRO A 131 1.71 -23.79 -12.74
C PRO A 131 2.78 -23.02 -13.51
N GLY A 132 3.98 -22.90 -12.94
CA GLY A 132 5.10 -22.15 -13.53
C GLY A 132 5.21 -20.69 -13.09
N VAL A 133 4.19 -20.12 -12.44
CA VAL A 133 4.23 -18.78 -11.85
C VAL A 133 4.60 -18.89 -10.37
N ARG A 134 5.74 -18.31 -9.98
CA ARG A 134 6.32 -18.45 -8.62
C ARG A 134 5.92 -17.36 -7.64
N GLY A 135 5.31 -16.28 -8.12
CA GLY A 135 4.90 -15.13 -7.31
C GLY A 135 4.21 -14.09 -8.17
N ILE A 136 3.62 -13.07 -7.53
CA ILE A 136 3.04 -11.91 -8.22
C ILE A 136 4.09 -10.84 -8.57
N GLY A 137 5.38 -11.15 -8.39
CA GLY A 137 6.49 -10.23 -8.66
C GLY A 137 6.68 -9.12 -7.62
N ILE A 138 5.87 -9.11 -6.56
CA ILE A 138 6.01 -8.21 -5.41
C ILE A 138 6.86 -8.92 -4.35
N LYS A 139 7.99 -8.32 -3.97
CA LYS A 139 8.79 -8.79 -2.84
C LYS A 139 8.13 -8.39 -1.53
N ALA A 140 8.33 -9.17 -0.48
CA ALA A 140 7.89 -8.79 0.85
C ALA A 140 8.81 -7.69 1.39
N LEU A 141 8.26 -6.87 2.27
CA LEU A 141 9.04 -6.09 3.20
C LEU A 141 9.44 -7.03 4.33
N ILE A 142 10.74 -7.10 4.61
CA ILE A 142 11.28 -7.82 5.75
C ILE A 142 12.00 -6.80 6.63
N LEU A 143 11.55 -6.72 7.87
CA LEU A 143 12.14 -5.89 8.91
C LEU A 143 12.81 -6.80 9.94
N GLU A 144 14.07 -6.53 10.26
CA GLU A 144 14.80 -7.12 11.39
C GLU A 144 15.09 -5.97 12.36
N ASP A 145 14.73 -6.10 13.63
CA ASP A 145 14.78 -5.00 14.61
C ASP A 145 14.06 -3.71 14.14
N PHE A 146 12.96 -3.87 13.40
CA PHE A 146 12.22 -2.77 12.76
C PHE A 146 13.03 -1.96 11.73
N TYR A 147 14.19 -2.48 11.31
CA TYR A 147 14.99 -1.94 10.22
C TYR A 147 14.78 -2.78 8.96
N PRO A 148 14.55 -2.17 7.78
CA PRO A 148 14.30 -2.93 6.57
C PRO A 148 15.58 -3.60 6.05
N ILE A 149 15.57 -4.93 6.04
CA ILE A 149 16.64 -5.75 5.42
C ILE A 149 16.27 -6.17 4.00
N GLU A 150 14.97 -6.25 3.71
CA GLU A 150 14.44 -6.40 2.36
C GLU A 150 13.28 -5.42 2.22
N THR A 151 13.40 -4.47 1.30
CA THR A 151 12.27 -3.63 0.92
C THR A 151 11.57 -4.27 -0.29
N PRO A 152 10.23 -4.22 -0.36
CA PRO A 152 9.57 -4.31 -1.64
C PRO A 152 10.13 -3.15 -2.44
N TYR A 153 11.03 -3.41 -3.39
CA TYR A 153 11.31 -2.56 -4.54
C TYR A 153 10.03 -1.74 -4.80
N TRP A 154 9.94 -0.39 -4.75
CA TRP A 154 10.82 0.61 -5.39
C TRP A 154 10.79 2.11 -4.87
N GLY A 155 11.31 2.47 -3.67
CA GLY A 155 11.76 3.87 -3.30
C GLY A 155 11.40 4.46 -1.92
N MET A 156 11.52 5.80 -1.76
CA MET A 156 11.14 6.60 -0.57
C MET A 156 9.85 7.42 -0.75
N LEU A 157 8.98 7.51 0.26
CA LEU A 157 7.78 8.38 0.32
C LEU A 157 8.06 9.64 1.13
N HIS A 158 7.38 10.74 0.80
CA HIS A 158 7.13 11.82 1.74
C HIS A 158 5.65 12.17 1.76
N GLU A 159 4.87 11.36 2.47
CA GLU A 159 3.54 11.74 2.92
C GLU A 159 3.68 12.24 4.34
N ASP A 160 3.54 13.54 4.55
CA ASP A 160 3.25 14.01 5.89
C ASP A 160 1.82 13.57 6.21
N TRP A 161 1.68 12.46 6.96
CA TRP A 161 0.41 11.79 7.29
C TRP A 161 -0.58 12.73 8.00
N GLU A 162 -0.09 13.81 8.60
CA GLU A 162 -0.93 14.83 9.25
C GLU A 162 -1.51 15.86 8.26
N SER A 163 -1.03 15.91 7.01
CA SER A 163 -1.25 17.01 6.06
C SER A 163 -2.07 16.67 4.82
N GLU A 164 -2.75 15.52 4.77
CA GLU A 164 -3.55 15.07 3.60
C GLU A 164 -2.78 14.97 2.27
N LEU A 165 -1.45 14.96 2.30
CA LEU A 165 -0.62 14.77 1.11
C LEU A 165 -0.90 13.41 0.47
N ASN A 166 -1.31 13.42 -0.80
CA ASN A 166 -1.45 12.24 -1.66
C ASN A 166 -0.24 12.08 -2.60
N LEU A 167 0.95 12.52 -2.17
CA LEU A 167 2.18 12.50 -2.96
C LEU A 167 2.97 11.21 -2.73
N LEU A 168 3.20 10.44 -3.79
CA LEU A 168 4.00 9.23 -3.86
C LEU A 168 5.32 9.51 -4.56
N VAL A 169 6.40 9.59 -3.81
CA VAL A 169 7.75 9.67 -4.40
C VAL A 169 8.17 8.25 -4.79
N MET A 170 8.86 8.05 -5.91
CA MET A 170 9.16 6.76 -6.51
C MET A 170 10.63 6.74 -6.93
N ARG A 171 11.30 5.59 -6.93
CA ARG A 171 12.64 5.50 -7.57
C ARG A 171 12.57 5.97 -9.02
N ASP A 172 13.60 6.67 -9.45
CA ASP A 172 13.67 7.27 -10.79
C ASP A 172 13.38 6.23 -11.88
N GLU A 173 13.98 5.05 -11.77
CA GLU A 173 13.80 3.94 -12.72
C GLU A 173 12.33 3.48 -12.87
N VAL A 174 11.55 3.50 -11.79
CA VAL A 174 10.13 3.12 -11.83
C VAL A 174 9.27 4.24 -12.31
N TYR A 175 9.55 5.44 -11.82
CA TYR A 175 8.86 6.62 -12.29
C TYR A 175 8.96 6.71 -13.81
N ASP A 176 10.16 6.49 -14.35
CA ASP A 176 10.43 6.47 -15.79
C ASP A 176 9.72 5.33 -16.52
N SER A 177 9.61 4.14 -15.92
CA SER A 177 8.85 3.01 -16.51
C SER A 177 7.34 3.29 -16.49
N LEU A 178 6.77 3.77 -15.37
CA LEU A 178 5.37 4.18 -15.25
C LEU A 178 5.02 5.27 -16.27
N LYS A 179 5.91 6.27 -16.41
CA LYS A 179 5.77 7.38 -17.37
C LYS A 179 5.84 6.90 -18.81
N ARG A 180 6.77 5.98 -19.15
CA ARG A 180 6.97 5.53 -20.53
C ARG A 180 5.96 4.46 -20.97
N GLU A 181 5.52 3.60 -20.06
CA GLU A 181 4.94 2.32 -20.45
C GLU A 181 3.50 2.11 -19.96
N GLU A 182 3.10 2.68 -18.81
CA GLU A 182 1.80 2.36 -18.21
C GLU A 182 0.83 3.54 -18.15
N TYR A 183 1.28 4.80 -17.99
CA TYR A 183 0.47 6.03 -17.96
C TYR A 183 -0.89 5.91 -17.23
N ARG A 184 -0.96 5.03 -16.22
CA ARG A 184 -2.16 4.63 -15.50
C ARG A 184 -1.83 4.57 -14.02
N CYS A 185 -2.71 5.14 -13.22
CA CYS A 185 -2.59 5.27 -11.79
C CYS A 185 -2.49 3.88 -11.12
N PRO A 186 -1.39 3.60 -10.42
CA PRO A 186 -1.24 2.43 -9.55
C PRO A 186 -2.47 2.12 -8.69
N VAL A 187 -3.08 3.15 -8.10
CA VAL A 187 -4.12 3.01 -7.07
C VAL A 187 -5.49 2.69 -7.67
N CYS A 188 -5.88 3.39 -8.75
CA CYS A 188 -7.24 3.30 -9.29
C CYS A 188 -7.32 2.98 -10.79
N PHE A 189 -6.19 2.69 -11.42
CA PHE A 189 -6.04 2.36 -12.85
C PHE A 189 -6.60 3.40 -13.82
N SER A 190 -6.78 4.64 -13.37
CA SER A 190 -7.19 5.76 -14.23
C SER A 190 -5.99 6.38 -14.93
N PRO A 191 -6.15 7.01 -16.10
CA PRO A 191 -5.03 7.70 -16.73
C PRO A 191 -4.35 8.68 -15.78
N LEU A 192 -3.01 8.74 -15.88
CA LEU A 192 -2.21 9.77 -15.24
C LEU A 192 -2.07 10.97 -16.18
N ALA A 193 -1.91 12.15 -15.62
CA ALA A 193 -1.56 13.36 -16.34
C ALA A 193 -0.18 13.81 -15.88
N GLU A 194 0.74 14.07 -16.81
CA GLU A 194 2.03 14.67 -16.45
C GLU A 194 1.86 16.17 -16.28
N GLU A 195 2.36 16.70 -15.16
CA GLU A 195 2.37 18.12 -14.86
C GLU A 195 3.63 18.44 -14.07
N ASN A 196 4.44 19.41 -14.52
CA ASN A 196 5.65 19.88 -13.82
C ASN A 196 6.58 18.74 -13.35
N GLY A 197 6.80 17.71 -14.18
CA GLY A 197 7.70 16.60 -13.86
C GLY A 197 7.12 15.56 -12.89
N VAL A 198 5.86 15.69 -12.46
CA VAL A 198 5.14 14.68 -11.66
C VAL A 198 3.97 14.08 -12.46
N LEU A 199 3.56 12.86 -12.12
CA LEU A 199 2.34 12.24 -12.66
C LEU A 199 1.19 12.45 -11.68
N LYS A 200 0.04 12.98 -12.11
CA LYS A 200 -1.13 13.19 -11.27
C LYS A 200 -2.29 12.32 -11.71
N CYS A 201 -2.96 11.68 -10.76
CA CYS A 201 -4.20 10.97 -11.02
C CYS A 201 -5.41 11.87 -10.76
N THR A 202 -6.09 12.27 -11.83
CA THR A 202 -7.30 13.12 -11.76
C THR A 202 -8.51 12.46 -11.11
N ARG A 203 -8.46 11.14 -10.85
CA ARG A 203 -9.57 10.40 -10.23
C ARG A 203 -9.42 10.21 -8.73
N CYS A 204 -8.21 9.88 -8.26
CA CYS A 204 -7.98 9.59 -6.84
C CYS A 204 -7.08 10.60 -6.14
N GLY A 205 -6.62 11.66 -6.84
CA GLY A 205 -5.84 12.75 -6.25
C GLY A 205 -4.38 12.40 -5.96
N PHE A 206 -3.95 11.16 -6.21
CA PHE A 206 -2.56 10.77 -6.01
C PHE A 206 -1.62 11.42 -7.02
N VAL A 207 -0.53 11.97 -6.52
CA VAL A 207 0.59 12.53 -7.28
C VAL A 207 1.76 11.56 -7.17
N TYR A 208 2.53 11.37 -8.23
CA TYR A 208 3.70 10.51 -8.27
C TYR A 208 4.91 11.35 -8.71
N ALA A 209 5.99 11.31 -7.96
CA ALA A 209 7.21 12.07 -8.23
C ALA A 209 8.43 11.13 -8.27
N PRO A 210 9.47 11.42 -9.06
CA PRO A 210 10.75 10.72 -8.95
C PRO A 210 11.53 11.14 -7.69
N GLU A 211 12.37 10.24 -7.17
CA GLU A 211 13.20 10.48 -5.98
C GLU A 211 14.21 11.61 -6.19
N SER A 212 14.78 11.71 -7.40
CA SER A 212 15.69 12.78 -7.79
C SER A 212 15.06 14.17 -7.75
N ASP A 213 13.73 14.24 -7.80
CA ASP A 213 12.97 15.48 -7.93
C ASP A 213 12.13 15.78 -6.68
N PHE A 214 12.37 14.99 -5.62
CA PHE A 214 11.60 15.01 -4.40
C PHE A 214 11.61 16.38 -3.70
N GLU A 215 12.79 16.95 -3.46
CA GLU A 215 12.94 18.23 -2.75
C GLU A 215 12.18 19.35 -3.46
N ARG A 216 12.31 19.43 -4.79
CA ARG A 216 11.61 20.41 -5.62
C ARG A 216 10.09 20.26 -5.52
N VAL A 217 9.60 19.03 -5.55
CA VAL A 217 8.16 18.74 -5.50
C VAL A 217 7.59 19.15 -4.15
N VAL A 218 8.25 18.82 -3.03
CA VAL A 218 7.79 19.26 -1.70
C VAL A 218 7.75 20.77 -1.59
N GLU A 219 8.78 21.45 -2.06
CA GLU A 219 8.82 22.91 -2.05
C GLU A 219 7.66 23.50 -2.86
N GLN A 220 7.38 23.00 -4.06
CA GLN A 220 6.29 23.53 -4.90
C GLN A 220 4.89 23.25 -4.35
N PHE A 221 4.63 22.05 -3.86
CA PHE A 221 3.36 21.71 -3.23
C PHE A 221 3.12 22.54 -1.96
N SER A 222 4.20 22.98 -1.30
CA SER A 222 4.09 23.84 -0.12
C SER A 222 3.67 25.29 -0.39
N VAL A 223 3.75 25.76 -1.63
CA VAL A 223 3.47 27.17 -1.95
C VAL A 223 2.07 27.39 -2.53
N GLU A 224 1.42 26.40 -3.15
CA GLU A 224 0.17 26.62 -3.91
C GLU A 224 -1.08 25.88 -3.41
N GLU A 225 -1.00 24.82 -2.58
CA GLU A 225 -2.18 24.01 -2.20
C GLU A 225 -2.60 24.07 -0.71
N PHE A 226 -1.94 24.85 0.15
CA PHE A 226 -2.28 24.93 1.59
C PHE A 226 -3.40 25.94 1.96
N ALA A 227 -4.25 26.31 1.02
CA ALA A 227 -5.26 27.33 1.21
C ALA A 227 -6.69 26.89 0.90
N PHE A 228 -7.09 25.62 1.09
CA PHE A 228 -8.51 25.24 1.09
C PHE A 228 -8.83 24.08 2.03
#